data_AF-A0A1H1PJS4-F1
#
_entry.id   AF-A0A1H1PJS4-F1
#
_cell.length_a   1.000
_cell.length_b   1.000
_cell.length_c   1.000
_cell.angle_alpha   90.00
_cell.angle_beta   90.00
_cell.angle_gamma   90.00
#
_symmetry.space_group_name_H-M   'P 1'
#
loop_
_entity.id
_entity.type
_entity.pdbx_description
1 polymer ?
#
loop_
_entity_poly.entity_id
_entity_poly.type
_entity_poly.pdbx_seq_one_letter_code
_entity_poly.pdbx_strand_id
1 'polypeptide(L)'
;MTVDDTTLWWARHRAAGPQRVPPASAHPTGMIRLVEPDAAAVWLLPELPDNARPDVLDELGLPGVAVDQPNDTARVLAACLRCCWTEPSGPVWPAVPAPFDHVIGVFRGITGSRDERALHAAAMGAVRRLAGSGWVLFDEDTRVVRLGPRVASWSAAELSTLRELWRSLPAPPAGGA
;
A
#
# COMPACT_ATOMS: atom_id res chain seq x y z
N MET A 1 -3.48 23.19 -18.42
CA MET A 1 -2.22 22.63 -17.90
C MET A 1 -1.24 22.60 -19.06
N THR A 2 -0.02 23.07 -18.85
CA THR A 2 0.99 23.14 -19.91
C THR A 2 1.72 21.80 -20.09
N VAL A 3 2.47 21.66 -21.18
CA VAL A 3 3.34 20.48 -21.43
C VAL A 3 4.43 20.37 -20.35
N ASP A 4 4.94 21.51 -19.88
CA ASP A 4 5.96 21.57 -18.82
C ASP A 4 5.37 21.11 -17.47
N ASP A 5 4.14 21.52 -17.14
CA ASP A 5 3.43 21.06 -15.94
C ASP A 5 3.23 19.54 -15.95
N THR A 6 2.88 18.99 -17.11
CA THR A 6 2.66 17.55 -17.29
C THR A 6 3.97 16.78 -17.13
N THR A 7 5.05 17.28 -17.72
CA THR A 7 6.39 16.69 -17.63
C THR A 7 6.90 16.67 -16.19
N LEU A 8 6.73 17.80 -15.47
CA LEU A 8 7.10 17.91 -14.07
C LEU A 8 6.29 16.96 -13.19
N TRP A 9 5.01 16.77 -13.48
CA TRP A 9 4.17 15.80 -12.79
C TRP A 9 4.73 14.38 -12.94
N TRP A 10 5.02 13.95 -14.16
CA TRP A 10 5.58 12.61 -14.42
C TRP A 10 6.95 12.41 -13.77
N ALA A 11 7.79 13.45 -13.75
CA ALA A 11 9.07 13.41 -13.06
C ALA A 11 8.90 13.18 -11.55
N ARG A 12 7.96 13.90 -10.90
CA ARG A 12 7.66 13.72 -9.48
C ARG A 12 7.10 12.33 -9.19
N HIS A 13 6.18 11.84 -10.04
CA HIS A 13 5.63 10.51 -9.88
C HIS A 13 6.70 9.41 -9.96
N ARG A 14 7.62 9.50 -10.92
CA ARG A 14 8.73 8.53 -11.03
C ARG A 14 9.68 8.60 -9.83
N ALA A 15 9.94 9.79 -9.31
CA ALA A 15 10.87 9.97 -8.19
C ALA A 15 10.27 9.56 -6.84
N ALA A 16 8.98 9.82 -6.60
CA ALA A 16 8.37 9.73 -5.28
C ALA A 16 7.10 8.85 -5.22
N GLY A 17 6.64 8.30 -6.35
CA GLY A 17 5.44 7.47 -6.42
C GLY A 17 4.13 8.28 -6.45
N PRO A 18 3.02 7.77 -5.89
CA PRO A 18 1.74 8.48 -5.82
C PRO A 18 1.89 9.90 -5.28
N GLN A 19 1.19 10.87 -5.90
CA GLN A 19 1.34 12.29 -5.56
C GLN A 19 0.13 12.77 -4.74
N ARG A 20 0.37 13.30 -3.54
CA ARG A 20 -0.68 13.95 -2.73
C ARG A 20 -0.77 15.43 -3.10
N VAL A 21 -1.94 15.89 -3.50
CA VAL A 21 -2.19 17.27 -3.94
C VAL A 21 -3.49 17.83 -3.35
N PRO A 22 -3.65 19.17 -3.26
CA PRO A 22 -4.93 19.78 -2.90
C PRO A 22 -6.08 19.33 -3.82
N PRO A 23 -7.34 19.24 -3.33
CA PRO A 23 -8.45 18.70 -4.11
C PRO A 23 -8.73 19.43 -5.43
N ALA A 24 -8.51 20.75 -5.46
CA ALA A 24 -8.72 21.59 -6.65
C ALA A 24 -7.56 21.59 -7.65
N SER A 25 -6.52 20.77 -7.44
CA SER A 25 -5.33 20.77 -8.30
C SER A 25 -5.63 20.23 -9.70
N ALA A 26 -5.19 20.96 -10.72
CA ALA A 26 -5.12 20.45 -12.07
C ALA A 26 -4.15 19.26 -12.15
N HIS A 27 -4.48 18.27 -12.96
CA HIS A 27 -3.68 17.06 -13.14
C HIS A 27 -3.77 16.56 -14.59
N PRO A 28 -2.78 15.76 -15.04
CA PRO A 28 -2.82 15.16 -16.37
C PRO A 28 -3.99 14.20 -16.56
N THR A 29 -4.40 14.02 -17.82
CA THR A 29 -5.29 12.92 -18.24
C THR A 29 -4.63 11.57 -17.98
N GLY A 30 -5.44 10.51 -17.77
CA GLY A 30 -4.95 9.16 -17.51
C GLY A 30 -4.45 8.98 -16.07
N MET A 31 -5.10 9.68 -15.13
CA MET A 31 -4.78 9.60 -13.70
C MET A 31 -5.98 9.08 -12.93
N ILE A 32 -5.74 8.10 -12.06
CA ILE A 32 -6.64 7.70 -10.99
C ILE A 32 -6.56 8.76 -9.90
N ARG A 33 -7.71 9.32 -9.53
CA ARG A 33 -7.85 10.31 -8.46
C ARG A 33 -8.53 9.69 -7.25
N LEU A 34 -7.79 9.50 -6.17
CA LEU A 34 -8.29 8.95 -4.92
C LEU A 34 -8.48 10.07 -3.90
N VAL A 35 -9.70 10.24 -3.40
CA VAL A 35 -9.99 11.23 -2.36
C VAL A 35 -9.64 10.63 -1.00
N GLU A 36 -8.98 11.40 -0.14
CA GLU A 36 -8.75 11.01 1.26
C GLU A 36 -10.08 10.99 2.05
N PRO A 37 -10.22 10.19 3.12
CA PRO A 37 -11.45 10.12 3.91
C PRO A 37 -11.98 11.47 4.42
N ASP A 38 -11.08 12.41 4.73
CA ASP A 38 -11.39 13.75 5.21
C ASP A 38 -11.59 14.78 4.08
N ALA A 39 -11.43 14.34 2.83
CA ALA A 39 -11.44 15.17 1.62
C ALA A 39 -10.41 16.33 1.63
N ALA A 40 -9.43 16.32 2.53
CA ALA A 40 -8.44 17.39 2.66
C ALA A 40 -7.42 17.37 1.52
N ALA A 41 -7.19 16.19 0.93
CA ALA A 41 -6.33 16.03 -0.23
C ALA A 41 -6.81 14.92 -1.16
N VAL A 42 -6.16 14.85 -2.32
CA VAL A 42 -6.32 13.76 -3.27
C VAL A 42 -4.98 13.16 -3.63
N TRP A 43 -4.96 11.85 -3.80
CA TRP A 43 -3.83 11.11 -4.34
C TRP A 43 -4.04 10.90 -5.83
N LEU A 44 -2.98 11.17 -6.59
CA LEU A 44 -2.93 10.95 -8.03
C LEU A 44 -1.98 9.80 -8.33
N LEU A 45 -2.49 8.82 -9.07
CA LEU A 45 -1.73 7.68 -9.59
C LEU A 45 -1.96 7.59 -11.09
N PRO A 46 -0.97 7.14 -11.88
CA PRO A 46 -1.19 6.80 -13.27
C PRO A 46 -2.23 5.69 -13.38
N GLU A 47 -3.15 5.86 -14.32
CA GLU A 47 -3.98 4.77 -14.80
C GLU A 47 -3.08 3.87 -15.66
N LEU A 48 -2.85 2.65 -15.17
CA LEU A 48 -2.10 1.65 -15.92
C LEU A 48 -3.04 0.99 -16.92
N PRO A 49 -2.63 0.84 -18.19
CA PRO A 49 -3.35 0.01 -19.14
C PRO A 49 -3.53 -1.42 -18.61
N ASP A 50 -4.67 -2.08 -18.91
CA ASP A 50 -4.96 -3.44 -18.44
C ASP A 50 -3.90 -4.48 -18.87
N ASN A 51 -3.14 -4.19 -19.93
CA ASN A 51 -2.05 -5.03 -20.42
C ASN A 51 -0.68 -4.70 -19.81
N ALA A 52 -0.55 -3.65 -18.99
CA ALA A 52 0.65 -3.34 -18.22
C ALA A 52 0.73 -4.21 -16.96
N ARG A 53 0.72 -5.52 -17.17
CA ARG A 53 0.74 -6.53 -16.12
C ARG A 53 2.14 -6.66 -15.49
N PRO A 54 2.26 -7.16 -14.26
CA PRO A 54 3.57 -7.33 -13.61
C PRO A 54 4.57 -8.21 -14.39
N ASP A 55 4.09 -9.22 -15.13
CA ASP A 55 4.91 -10.09 -16.00
C ASP A 55 5.60 -9.33 -17.14
N VAL A 56 5.05 -8.19 -17.57
CA VAL A 56 5.71 -7.30 -18.55
C VAL A 56 7.02 -6.72 -17.97
N LEU A 57 7.12 -6.51 -16.65
CA LEU A 57 8.38 -6.08 -16.04
C LEU A 57 9.45 -7.18 -16.13
N ASP A 58 9.04 -8.43 -15.91
CA ASP A 58 9.92 -9.60 -16.05
C ASP A 58 10.36 -9.77 -17.51
N GLU A 59 9.45 -9.64 -18.49
CA GLU A 59 9.76 -9.68 -19.93
C GLU A 59 10.80 -8.61 -20.33
N LEU A 60 10.70 -7.43 -19.73
CA LEU A 60 11.61 -6.31 -19.97
C LEU A 60 12.92 -6.38 -19.15
N GLY A 61 13.08 -7.39 -18.29
CA GLY A 61 14.23 -7.53 -17.40
C GLY A 61 14.33 -6.39 -16.37
N LEU A 62 13.21 -5.74 -16.06
CA LEU A 62 13.14 -4.68 -15.06
C LEU A 62 12.96 -5.27 -13.66
N PRO A 63 13.58 -4.69 -12.62
CA PRO A 63 13.38 -5.17 -11.26
C PRO A 63 11.92 -4.99 -10.84
N GLY A 64 11.28 -6.08 -10.38
CA GLY A 64 9.94 -6.05 -9.80
C GLY A 64 9.85 -5.17 -8.55
N VAL A 65 8.64 -4.79 -8.17
CA VAL A 65 8.41 -4.00 -6.95
C VAL A 65 8.77 -4.87 -5.74
N ALA A 66 9.36 -4.30 -4.70
CA ALA A 66 9.88 -5.06 -3.53
C ALA A 66 8.83 -5.95 -2.81
N VAL A 67 7.55 -5.80 -3.11
CA VAL A 67 6.43 -6.61 -2.60
C VAL A 67 6.16 -7.87 -3.42
N ASP A 68 6.75 -8.00 -4.60
CA ASP A 68 6.54 -9.13 -5.53
C ASP A 68 7.34 -10.37 -5.12
N GLN A 69 8.29 -10.23 -4.19
CA GLN A 69 9.05 -11.34 -3.61
C GLN A 69 8.49 -11.74 -2.23
N PRO A 70 8.51 -13.03 -1.85
CA PRO A 70 8.02 -13.52 -0.56
C PRO A 70 8.99 -13.20 0.60
N ASN A 71 9.22 -11.91 0.84
CA ASN A 71 10.10 -11.35 1.86
C ASN A 71 9.31 -10.69 3.00
N ASP A 72 10.01 -10.19 4.02
CA ASP A 72 9.37 -9.54 5.18
C ASP A 72 8.55 -8.30 4.80
N THR A 73 8.93 -7.58 3.73
CA THR A 73 8.16 -6.43 3.22
C THR A 73 6.79 -6.87 2.70
N ALA A 74 6.73 -7.93 1.90
CA ALA A 74 5.48 -8.48 1.39
C ALA A 74 4.59 -9.04 2.51
N ARG A 75 5.19 -9.74 3.48
CA ARG A 75 4.46 -10.27 4.66
C ARG A 75 3.89 -9.17 5.54
N VAL A 76 4.62 -8.06 5.72
CA VAL A 76 4.12 -6.89 6.47
C VAL A 76 3.03 -6.17 5.70
N LEU A 77 3.10 -6.09 4.36
CA LEU A 77 1.97 -5.59 3.57
C LEU A 77 0.72 -6.45 3.74
N ALA A 78 0.87 -7.78 3.72
CA ALA A 78 -0.23 -8.71 4.00
C ALA A 78 -0.83 -8.48 5.41
N ALA A 79 0.02 -8.27 6.43
CA ALA A 79 -0.44 -7.92 7.77
C ALA A 79 -1.17 -6.57 7.82
N CYS A 80 -0.69 -5.56 7.09
CA CYS A 80 -1.36 -4.26 6.96
C CYS A 80 -2.74 -4.40 6.28
N LEU A 81 -2.82 -5.18 5.19
CA LEU A 81 -4.08 -5.51 4.51
C LEU A 81 -5.07 -6.13 5.48
N ARG A 82 -4.64 -7.13 6.25
CA ARG A 82 -5.49 -7.80 7.24
C ARG A 82 -6.02 -6.85 8.31
N CYS A 83 -5.22 -5.88 8.75
CA CYS A 83 -5.61 -4.95 9.81
C CYS A 83 -6.45 -3.78 9.30
N CYS A 84 -6.19 -3.29 8.08
CA CYS A 84 -6.77 -2.04 7.57
C CYS A 84 -7.95 -2.27 6.61
N TRP A 85 -7.98 -3.39 5.90
CA TRP A 85 -9.09 -3.79 5.02
C TRP A 85 -10.07 -4.66 5.81
N THR A 86 -10.97 -4.02 6.54
CA THR A 86 -11.84 -4.69 7.52
C THR A 86 -12.90 -5.58 6.88
N GLU A 87 -13.37 -5.23 5.68
CA GLU A 87 -14.39 -5.96 4.93
C GLU A 87 -13.85 -6.30 3.53
N PRO A 88 -13.47 -7.56 3.26
CA PRO A 88 -12.86 -7.95 1.99
C PRO A 88 -13.80 -7.82 0.79
N SER A 89 -15.12 -7.79 0.99
CA SER A 89 -16.07 -7.51 -0.09
C SER A 89 -16.10 -6.03 -0.49
N GLY A 90 -15.66 -5.13 0.39
CA GLY A 90 -15.64 -3.68 0.19
C GLY A 90 -14.42 -3.19 -0.60
N PRO A 91 -14.37 -1.87 -0.89
CA PRO A 91 -13.23 -1.25 -1.54
C PRO A 91 -11.98 -1.33 -0.64
N VAL A 92 -10.82 -1.56 -1.25
CA VAL A 92 -9.53 -1.61 -0.53
C VAL A 92 -9.01 -0.21 -0.15
N TRP A 93 -9.54 0.83 -0.80
CA TRP A 93 -9.25 2.23 -0.51
C TRP A 93 -10.55 3.07 -0.44
N PRO A 94 -10.66 4.02 0.51
CA PRO A 94 -9.75 4.25 1.62
C PRO A 94 -9.91 3.18 2.70
N ALA A 95 -8.79 2.70 3.23
CA ALA A 95 -8.78 1.70 4.30
C ALA A 95 -8.96 2.34 5.68
N VAL A 96 -9.38 1.53 6.64
CA VAL A 96 -9.52 1.93 8.06
C VAL A 96 -8.12 1.95 8.70
N PRO A 97 -7.81 2.94 9.56
CA PRO A 97 -6.56 2.93 10.31
C PRO A 97 -6.50 1.77 11.32
N ALA A 98 -5.29 1.23 11.52
CA ALA A 98 -5.03 0.23 12.53
C ALA A 98 -3.78 0.59 13.37
N PRO A 99 -3.74 0.22 14.66
CA PRO A 99 -2.52 0.30 15.45
C PRO A 99 -1.40 -0.55 14.86
N PHE A 100 -0.17 -0.04 14.85
CA PHE A 100 0.97 -0.78 14.32
C PHE A 100 1.26 -2.08 15.09
N ASP A 101 0.91 -2.14 16.38
CA ASP A 101 1.04 -3.37 17.17
C ASP A 101 0.11 -4.49 16.67
N HIS A 102 -1.04 -4.17 16.08
CA HIS A 102 -1.88 -5.16 15.43
C HIS A 102 -1.19 -5.76 14.21
N VAL A 103 -0.51 -4.92 13.41
CA VAL A 103 0.28 -5.37 12.26
C VAL A 103 1.39 -6.31 12.73
N ILE A 104 2.10 -5.97 13.80
CA ILE A 104 3.16 -6.83 14.37
C ILE A 104 2.56 -8.17 14.83
N GLY A 105 1.39 -8.16 15.47
CA GLY A 105 0.68 -9.38 15.88
C GLY A 105 0.34 -10.30 14.69
N VAL A 106 -0.25 -9.75 13.63
CA VAL A 106 -0.54 -10.53 12.41
C VAL A 106 0.75 -10.99 11.73
N PHE A 107 1.77 -10.13 11.62
CA PHE A 107 3.05 -10.47 11.04
C PHE A 107 3.73 -11.63 11.78
N ARG A 108 3.70 -11.63 13.12
CA ARG A 108 4.14 -12.76 13.96
C ARG A 108 3.38 -14.03 13.61
N GLY A 109 2.06 -13.96 13.47
CA GLY A 109 1.23 -15.10 13.08
C GLY A 109 1.59 -15.66 11.70
N ILE A 110 2.02 -14.81 10.76
CA ILE A 110 2.47 -15.23 9.43
C ILE A 110 3.86 -15.88 9.48
N THR A 111 4.81 -15.31 10.22
CA THR A 111 6.21 -15.78 10.23
C THR A 111 6.50 -16.87 11.25
N GLY A 112 5.61 -17.10 12.22
CA GLY A 112 5.82 -18.01 13.32
C GLY A 112 6.74 -17.45 14.41
N SER A 113 7.36 -18.36 15.17
CA SER A 113 8.20 -18.00 16.33
C SER A 113 9.49 -17.31 15.89
N ARG A 114 9.62 -16.03 16.24
CA ARG A 114 10.81 -15.20 16.02
C ARG A 114 11.15 -14.48 17.32
N ASP A 115 12.44 -14.22 17.53
CA ASP A 115 12.89 -13.28 18.56
C ASP A 115 12.12 -11.97 18.44
N GLU A 116 11.63 -11.45 19.57
CA GLU A 116 10.74 -10.30 19.61
C GLU A 116 11.43 -9.03 19.09
N ARG A 117 12.69 -8.80 19.44
CA ARG A 117 13.45 -7.64 18.97
C ARG A 117 13.69 -7.72 17.47
N ALA A 118 14.02 -8.90 16.95
CA ALA A 118 14.20 -9.12 15.52
C ALA A 118 12.88 -8.93 14.75
N LEU A 119 11.75 -9.41 15.30
CA LEU A 119 10.42 -9.22 14.72
C LEU A 119 10.06 -7.73 14.61
N HIS A 120 10.22 -6.97 15.69
CA HIS A 120 9.93 -5.54 15.70
C HIS A 120 10.82 -4.76 14.74
N ALA A 121 12.13 -5.05 14.71
CA ALA A 121 13.06 -4.40 13.79
C ALA A 121 12.71 -4.70 12.32
N ALA A 122 12.35 -5.94 12.00
CA ALA A 122 11.92 -6.34 10.66
C ALA A 122 10.61 -5.66 10.25
N ALA A 123 9.61 -5.66 11.12
CA ALA A 123 8.33 -5.00 10.89
C ALA A 123 8.49 -3.50 10.67
N MET A 124 9.28 -2.82 11.51
CA MET A 124 9.54 -1.38 11.38
C MET A 124 10.31 -1.05 10.10
N GLY A 125 11.34 -1.82 9.77
CA GLY A 125 12.08 -1.63 8.51
C GLY A 125 11.18 -1.83 7.29
N ALA A 126 10.31 -2.84 7.32
CA ALA A 126 9.36 -3.11 6.25
C ALA A 126 8.30 -2.01 6.10
N VAL A 127 7.65 -1.58 7.19
CA VAL A 127 6.60 -0.55 7.11
C VAL A 127 7.15 0.77 6.59
N ARG A 128 8.38 1.16 6.96
CA ARG A 128 9.04 2.37 6.42
C ARG A 128 9.32 2.25 4.92
N ARG A 129 9.74 1.08 4.43
CA ARG A 129 9.91 0.84 2.98
C ARG A 129 8.58 0.90 2.23
N LEU A 130 7.53 0.30 2.80
CA LEU A 130 6.18 0.35 2.24
C LEU A 130 5.63 1.79 2.21
N ALA A 131 5.89 2.58 3.26
CA ALA A 131 5.50 3.97 3.33
C ALA A 131 6.23 4.80 2.26
N GLY A 132 7.55 4.64 2.14
CA GLY A 132 8.35 5.32 1.11
C GLY A 132 7.96 4.96 -0.33
N SER A 133 7.26 3.84 -0.55
CA SER A 133 6.75 3.43 -1.86
C SER A 133 5.24 3.67 -2.05
N GLY A 134 4.55 4.18 -1.02
CA GLY A 134 3.11 4.51 -1.07
C GLY A 134 2.15 3.33 -0.95
N TRP A 135 2.64 2.15 -0.53
CA TRP A 135 1.81 0.97 -0.25
C TRP A 135 1.06 1.08 1.07
N VAL A 136 1.62 1.81 2.04
CA VAL A 136 0.99 2.14 3.32
C VAL A 136 1.16 3.62 3.61
N LEU A 137 0.29 4.18 4.43
CA LEU A 137 0.56 5.42 5.15
C LEU A 137 0.88 5.04 6.59
N PHE A 138 2.01 5.48 7.11
CA PHE A 138 2.44 5.20 8.47
C PHE A 138 2.73 6.49 9.20
N ASP A 139 1.95 6.77 10.23
CA ASP A 139 2.19 7.84 11.18
C ASP A 139 3.07 7.26 12.30
N GLU A 140 4.35 7.64 12.30
CA GLU A 140 5.34 7.07 13.20
C GLU A 140 5.18 7.58 14.64
N ASP A 141 4.67 8.80 14.81
CA ASP A 141 4.46 9.42 16.13
C ASP A 141 3.30 8.76 16.88
N THR A 142 2.19 8.51 16.20
CA THR A 142 1.01 7.85 16.76
C THR A 142 1.04 6.32 16.60
N ARG A 143 2.01 5.80 15.84
CA ARG A 143 2.12 4.39 15.44
C ARG A 143 0.83 3.84 14.82
N VAL A 144 0.21 4.63 13.95
CA VAL A 144 -0.99 4.25 13.21
C VAL A 144 -0.64 3.96 11.76
N VAL A 145 -1.13 2.83 11.24
CA VAL A 145 -0.99 2.46 9.83
C VAL A 145 -2.33 2.57 9.11
N ARG A 146 -2.29 2.92 7.83
CA ARG A 146 -3.38 2.76 6.85
C ARG A 146 -2.81 2.13 5.59
N LEU A 147 -3.65 1.50 4.77
CA LEU A 147 -3.23 1.22 3.39
C LEU A 147 -2.94 2.55 2.68
N GLY A 148 -1.97 2.51 1.78
CA GLY A 148 -1.51 3.65 0.99
C GLY A 148 -2.18 3.68 -0.38
N PRO A 149 -2.13 4.82 -1.08
CA PRO A 149 -2.84 5.03 -2.34
C PRO A 149 -2.51 3.99 -3.42
N ARG A 150 -1.30 3.41 -3.38
CA ARG A 150 -0.86 2.42 -4.37
C ARG A 150 -1.72 1.15 -4.37
N VAL A 151 -2.41 0.81 -3.28
CA VAL A 151 -3.32 -0.35 -3.27
C VAL A 151 -4.48 -0.23 -4.25
N ALA A 152 -4.83 0.99 -4.66
CA ALA A 152 -5.88 1.21 -5.65
C ALA A 152 -5.43 0.92 -7.09
N SER A 153 -4.13 0.67 -7.33
CA SER A 153 -3.65 0.23 -8.64
C SER A 153 -3.82 -1.27 -8.88
N TRP A 154 -4.29 -2.03 -7.88
CA TRP A 154 -4.60 -3.44 -8.08
C TRP A 154 -5.82 -3.62 -8.98
N SER A 155 -5.66 -4.48 -9.98
CA SER A 155 -6.72 -4.95 -10.86
C SER A 155 -7.78 -5.76 -10.10
N ALA A 156 -8.94 -5.95 -10.71
CA ALA A 156 -9.99 -6.79 -10.14
C ALA A 156 -9.54 -8.24 -9.90
N ALA A 157 -8.67 -8.78 -10.76
CA ALA A 157 -8.11 -10.12 -10.62
C ALA A 157 -7.17 -10.22 -9.40
N GLU A 158 -6.26 -9.25 -9.23
CA GLU A 158 -5.39 -9.17 -8.05
C GLU A 158 -6.21 -9.02 -6.77
N LEU A 159 -7.23 -8.15 -6.77
CA LEU A 159 -8.13 -8.01 -5.63
C LEU A 159 -8.86 -9.31 -5.29
N SER A 160 -9.27 -10.10 -6.28
CA SER A 160 -9.86 -11.42 -6.04
C SER A 160 -8.89 -12.34 -5.31
N THR A 161 -7.65 -12.44 -5.78
CA THR A 161 -6.59 -13.23 -5.13
C THR A 161 -6.29 -12.73 -3.72
N LEU A 162 -6.24 -11.41 -3.53
CA LEU A 162 -5.99 -10.79 -2.22
C LEU A 162 -7.11 -11.06 -1.21
N ARG A 163 -8.37 -11.21 -1.65
CA ARG A 163 -9.48 -11.62 -0.76
C ARG A 163 -9.30 -13.04 -0.26
N GLU A 164 -8.87 -13.95 -1.13
CA GLU A 164 -8.55 -15.33 -0.73
C GLU A 164 -7.41 -15.34 0.28
N LEU A 165 -6.32 -14.61 -0.02
CA LEU A 165 -5.19 -14.44 0.91
C LEU A 165 -5.67 -13.88 2.25
N TRP A 166 -6.42 -12.78 2.25
CA TRP A 166 -6.92 -12.12 3.45
C TRP A 166 -7.69 -13.07 4.37
N ARG A 167 -8.49 -13.98 3.81
CA ARG A 167 -9.26 -14.97 4.59
C ARG A 167 -8.39 -16.03 5.27
N SER A 168 -7.21 -16.31 4.73
CA SER A 168 -6.22 -17.23 5.31
C SER A 168 -5.29 -16.58 6.35
N LEU A 169 -5.25 -15.24 6.39
CA LEU A 169 -4.35 -14.53 7.31
C LEU A 169 -4.85 -14.59 8.75
N PRO A 170 -3.92 -14.64 9.74
CA PRO A 170 -4.28 -14.56 11.15
C PRO A 170 -5.16 -13.34 11.44
N ALA A 171 -6.12 -13.46 12.36
CA ALA A 171 -6.85 -12.29 12.83
C ALA A 171 -5.91 -11.34 13.59
N PRO A 172 -6.12 -10.01 13.51
CA PRO A 172 -5.45 -9.08 14.40
C PRO A 172 -5.71 -9.47 15.87
N PRO A 173 -4.75 -9.23 16.78
CA PRO A 173 -5.00 -9.42 18.21
C PRO A 173 -6.20 -8.59 18.64
N ALA A 174 -7.05 -9.15 19.52
CA ALA A 174 -8.15 -8.39 20.10
C ALA A 174 -7.56 -7.20 20.86
N GLY A 175 -8.04 -5.99 20.57
CA GLY A 175 -7.53 -4.77 21.17
C GLY A 175 -7.61 -4.85 22.69
N GLY A 176 -6.45 -4.75 23.36
CA GLY A 176 -6.41 -4.38 24.76
C GLY A 176 -6.86 -2.93 24.86
N ALA A 177 -7.93 -2.71 25.63
CA ALA A 177 -8.43 -1.38 25.99
C ALA A 177 -7.36 -0.56 26.73
#